data_AF-A0A7Y7MYW4-F1
#
_entry.id   AF-A0A7Y7MYW4-F1
#
_cell.length_a   1.000
_cell.length_b   1.000
_cell.length_c   1.000
_cell.angle_alpha   90.00
_cell.angle_beta   90.00
_cell.angle_gamma   90.00
#
_symmetry.space_group_name_H-M   'P 1'
#
loop_
_entity.id
_entity.type
_entity.pdbx_description
1 polymer ?
#
loop_
_entity_poly.entity_id
_entity_poly.type
_entity_poly.pdbx_seq_one_letter_code
_entity_poly.pdbx_strand_id
1 'polypeptide(L)'
;MEWFIAVVSALIGAVVGALASYLFTDKNNKQRTQRLESAFYNEFEYLSGTLENWFPTLVGEYQEPLREQYSGLPFLDLSLIDALVIELASTDKLVTPTQRKLIVRLRPVIRSLVKNNEKRDEYVDSWMLNSHTMDNSEERNSSKKISYYTGLLLVDVTQAIFHLKKLSTEKERFTFSKSTTSEDLAKACCSSSGIPYDETVWKPMLFRLGHK
;
A
#
# COMPACT_ATOMS: atom_id res chain seq x y z
N MET A 1 -64.76 -27.89 -5.90
CA MET A 1 -64.06 -26.79 -6.58
C MET A 1 -63.07 -26.08 -5.67
N GLU A 2 -63.39 -25.82 -4.41
CA GLU A 2 -62.52 -25.09 -3.46
C GLU A 2 -61.14 -25.73 -3.23
N TRP A 3 -61.08 -27.07 -3.10
CA TRP A 3 -59.81 -27.78 -2.91
C TRP A 3 -58.86 -27.62 -4.11
N PHE A 4 -59.40 -27.57 -5.33
CA PHE A 4 -58.61 -27.39 -6.55
C PHE A 4 -58.05 -25.97 -6.62
N ILE A 5 -58.86 -24.96 -6.28
CA ILE A 5 -58.44 -23.57 -6.20
C ILE A 5 -57.34 -23.39 -5.14
N ALA A 6 -57.48 -24.05 -3.98
CA ALA A 6 -56.47 -24.03 -2.91
C ALA A 6 -55.14 -24.68 -3.32
N VAL A 7 -55.17 -25.79 -4.05
CA VAL A 7 -53.96 -26.45 -4.56
C VAL A 7 -53.26 -25.60 -5.62
N VAL A 8 -54.02 -25.02 -6.55
CA VAL A 8 -53.47 -24.15 -7.60
C VAL A 8 -52.90 -22.86 -7.00
N SER A 9 -53.58 -22.23 -6.04
CA SER A 9 -53.07 -21.02 -5.37
C SER A 9 -51.83 -21.31 -4.53
N ALA A 10 -51.77 -22.46 -3.84
CA ALA A 10 -50.57 -22.89 -3.11
C ALA A 10 -49.38 -23.13 -4.04
N LEU A 11 -49.59 -23.77 -5.20
CA LEU A 11 -48.55 -23.98 -6.21
C LEU A 11 -48.03 -22.65 -6.78
N ILE A 12 -48.93 -21.72 -7.13
CA ILE A 12 -48.54 -20.39 -7.61
C ILE A 12 -47.77 -19.64 -6.52
N GLY A 13 -48.25 -19.67 -5.27
CA GLY A 13 -47.58 -19.05 -4.13
C GLY A 13 -46.17 -19.61 -3.90
N ALA A 14 -45.99 -20.93 -4.00
CA ALA A 14 -44.69 -21.58 -3.88
C ALA A 14 -43.74 -21.18 -5.02
N VAL A 15 -44.21 -21.14 -6.27
CA VAL A 15 -43.39 -20.74 -7.42
C VAL A 15 -42.99 -19.27 -7.32
N VAL A 16 -43.94 -18.38 -7.01
CA VAL A 16 -43.67 -16.95 -6.83
C VAL A 16 -42.73 -16.71 -5.65
N GLY A 17 -42.95 -17.40 -4.53
CA GLY A 17 -42.08 -17.34 -3.35
C GLY A 17 -40.65 -17.81 -3.65
N ALA A 18 -40.49 -18.91 -4.40
CA ALA A 18 -39.19 -19.41 -4.83
C ALA A 18 -38.48 -18.42 -5.76
N LEU A 19 -39.19 -17.85 -6.74
CA LEU A 19 -38.64 -16.85 -7.66
C LEU A 19 -38.21 -15.57 -6.92
N ALA A 20 -39.06 -15.07 -6.02
CA ALA A 20 -38.74 -13.89 -5.21
C ALA A 20 -37.51 -14.15 -4.32
N SER A 21 -37.45 -15.33 -3.68
CA SER A 21 -36.32 -15.72 -2.83
C SER A 21 -35.01 -15.85 -3.62
N TYR A 22 -35.07 -16.42 -4.81
CA TYR A 22 -33.94 -16.50 -5.72
C TYR A 22 -33.44 -15.12 -6.12
N LEU A 23 -34.33 -14.22 -6.55
CA LEU A 23 -33.97 -12.85 -6.95
C LEU A 23 -33.37 -12.04 -5.79
N PHE A 24 -33.92 -12.18 -4.58
CA PHE A 24 -33.37 -11.56 -3.38
C PHE A 24 -31.98 -12.10 -3.04
N THR A 25 -31.80 -13.41 -3.14
CA THR A 25 -30.51 -14.08 -2.87
C THR A 25 -29.45 -13.65 -3.89
N ASP A 26 -29.77 -13.65 -5.18
CA ASP A 26 -28.89 -13.20 -6.25
C ASP A 26 -28.49 -11.72 -6.07
N LYS A 27 -29.47 -10.86 -5.76
CA LYS A 27 -29.22 -9.44 -5.48
C LYS A 27 -28.30 -9.25 -4.26
N ASN A 28 -28.53 -9.99 -3.18
CA ASN A 28 -27.73 -9.88 -1.97
C ASN A 28 -26.29 -10.38 -2.21
N ASN A 29 -26.13 -11.46 -2.97
CA ASN A 29 -24.82 -11.96 -3.38
C ASN A 29 -24.06 -10.94 -4.23
N LYS A 30 -24.70 -10.33 -5.23
CA LYS A 30 -24.09 -9.27 -6.04
C LYS A 30 -23.68 -8.05 -5.21
N GLN A 31 -24.52 -7.62 -4.27
CA GLN A 31 -24.18 -6.53 -3.35
C GLN A 31 -23.01 -6.89 -2.44
N ARG A 32 -22.95 -8.13 -1.95
CA ARG A 32 -21.83 -8.62 -1.15
C ARG A 32 -20.54 -8.60 -1.96
N THR A 33 -20.54 -9.15 -3.17
CA THR A 33 -19.37 -9.13 -4.07
C THR A 33 -18.87 -7.70 -4.30
N GLN A 34 -19.77 -6.75 -4.59
CA GLN A 34 -19.40 -5.34 -4.79
C GLN A 34 -18.77 -4.70 -3.55
N ARG A 35 -19.28 -5.01 -2.35
CA ARG A 35 -18.72 -4.51 -1.09
C ARG A 35 -17.32 -5.08 -0.84
N LEU A 36 -17.13 -6.37 -1.09
CA LEU A 36 -15.82 -7.02 -0.97
C LEU A 36 -14.81 -6.45 -1.97
N GLU A 37 -15.22 -6.23 -3.21
CA GLU A 37 -14.38 -5.60 -4.24
C GLU A 37 -14.00 -4.17 -3.84
N SER A 38 -14.95 -3.38 -3.33
CA SER A 38 -14.65 -2.04 -2.83
C SER A 38 -13.70 -2.08 -1.65
N ALA A 39 -13.93 -2.95 -0.67
CA ALA A 39 -13.04 -3.10 0.49
C ALA A 39 -11.62 -3.47 0.03
N PHE A 40 -11.49 -4.42 -0.89
CA PHE A 40 -10.20 -4.83 -1.45
C PHE A 40 -9.40 -3.65 -2.02
N TYR A 41 -10.01 -2.80 -2.85
CA TYR A 41 -9.30 -1.63 -3.40
C TYR A 41 -9.06 -0.52 -2.38
N ASN A 42 -9.99 -0.33 -1.45
CA ASN A 42 -9.85 0.66 -0.38
C ASN A 42 -8.66 0.34 0.53
N GLU A 43 -8.33 -0.93 0.76
CA GLU A 43 -7.13 -1.29 1.54
C GLU A 43 -5.82 -0.85 0.88
N PHE A 44 -5.70 -0.99 -0.45
CA PHE A 44 -4.53 -0.48 -1.15
C PHE A 44 -4.48 1.05 -1.14
N GLU A 45 -5.64 1.70 -1.23
CA GLU A 45 -5.75 3.16 -1.12
C GLU A 45 -5.30 3.63 0.28
N TYR A 46 -5.80 2.98 1.33
CA TYR A 46 -5.43 3.23 2.72
C TYR A 46 -3.92 3.09 2.95
N LEU A 47 -3.32 1.96 2.55
CA LEU A 47 -1.87 1.75 2.67
C LEU A 47 -1.08 2.81 1.90
N SER A 48 -1.53 3.17 0.70
CA SER A 48 -0.86 4.20 -0.10
C SER A 48 -0.94 5.58 0.56
N GLY A 49 -2.09 5.94 1.13
CA GLY A 49 -2.30 7.21 1.84
C GLY A 49 -1.47 7.28 3.12
N THR A 50 -1.37 6.20 3.88
CA THR A 50 -0.50 6.13 5.07
C THR A 50 0.96 6.37 4.70
N LEU A 51 1.47 5.73 3.64
CA LEU A 51 2.84 5.93 3.16
C LEU A 51 3.07 7.33 2.58
N GLU A 52 2.09 7.85 1.83
CA GLU A 52 2.13 9.19 1.26
C GLU A 52 2.17 10.29 2.32
N ASN A 53 1.43 10.12 3.43
CA ASN A 53 1.50 11.07 4.55
C ASN A 53 2.85 11.05 5.26
N TRP A 54 3.52 9.89 5.31
CA TRP A 54 4.85 9.73 5.90
C TRP A 54 5.98 10.24 4.99
N PHE A 55 5.77 10.17 3.67
CA PHE A 55 6.78 10.44 2.65
C PHE A 55 7.45 11.82 2.74
N PRO A 56 6.72 12.95 2.90
CA PRO A 56 7.35 14.27 3.06
C PRO A 56 8.32 14.34 4.24
N THR A 57 7.97 13.71 5.38
CA THR A 57 8.82 13.69 6.56
C THR A 57 10.11 12.92 6.30
N LEU A 58 10.03 11.78 5.61
CA LEU A 58 11.22 11.03 5.18
C LEU A 58 12.12 11.82 4.24
N VAL A 59 11.55 12.59 3.31
CA VAL A 59 12.35 13.46 2.41
C VAL A 59 13.13 14.48 3.24
N GLY A 60 12.47 15.12 4.20
CA GLY A 60 13.15 16.03 5.13
C GLY A 60 14.26 15.33 5.91
N GLU A 61 14.00 14.14 6.46
CA GLU A 61 15.00 13.37 7.23
C GLU A 61 16.20 12.97 6.38
N TYR A 62 16.00 12.76 5.08
CA TYR A 62 17.10 12.48 4.18
C TYR A 62 17.97 13.71 3.93
N GLN A 63 17.33 14.88 3.75
CA GLN A 63 18.00 16.15 3.49
C GLN A 63 18.77 16.66 4.71
N GLU A 64 18.20 16.51 5.91
CA GLU A 64 18.82 16.90 7.17
C GLU A 64 18.89 15.68 8.11
N PRO A 65 19.90 14.81 7.93
CA PRO A 65 19.97 13.53 8.65
C PRO A 65 20.31 13.65 10.13
N LEU A 66 20.79 14.80 10.61
CA LEU A 66 21.06 15.08 12.04
C LEU A 66 20.03 16.10 12.53
N ARG A 67 18.95 15.63 13.12
CA ARG A 67 17.80 16.45 13.54
C ARG A 67 17.31 16.02 14.91
N GLU A 68 16.43 16.82 15.50
CA GLU A 68 15.92 16.61 16.86
C GLU A 68 14.72 15.67 16.92
N GLN A 69 14.09 15.36 15.78
CA GLN A 69 12.92 14.50 15.71
C GLN A 69 12.94 13.64 14.44
N TYR A 70 12.51 12.40 14.60
CA TYR A 70 12.37 11.43 13.50
C TYR A 70 11.01 10.77 13.57
N SER A 71 10.48 10.46 12.39
CA SER A 71 9.27 9.69 12.21
C SER A 71 9.55 8.20 12.32
N GLY A 72 8.70 7.50 13.08
CA GLY A 72 8.68 6.04 13.08
C GLY A 72 8.01 5.48 11.83
N LEU A 73 8.32 4.22 11.52
CA LEU A 73 7.63 3.48 10.47
C LEU A 73 6.11 3.41 10.76
N PRO A 74 5.23 3.83 9.83
CA PRO A 74 3.81 3.63 10.01
C PRO A 74 3.45 2.14 10.04
N PHE A 75 2.35 1.81 10.70
CA PHE A 75 1.86 0.43 10.73
C PHE A 75 1.41 -0.01 9.32
N LEU A 76 2.03 -1.07 8.80
CA LEU A 76 1.74 -1.65 7.50
C LEU A 76 1.36 -3.12 7.68
N ASP A 77 0.09 -3.44 7.47
CA ASP A 77 -0.42 -4.81 7.57
C ASP A 77 -1.12 -5.23 6.27
N LEU A 78 -0.83 -6.46 5.83
CA LEU A 78 -1.43 -7.07 4.66
C LEU A 78 -2.45 -8.16 5.02
N SER A 79 -2.66 -8.44 6.30
CA SER A 79 -3.57 -9.51 6.77
C SER A 79 -4.99 -9.34 6.25
N LEU A 80 -5.48 -8.10 6.21
CA LEU A 80 -6.81 -7.77 5.70
C LEU A 80 -6.90 -7.98 4.19
N ILE A 81 -5.86 -7.62 3.43
CA ILE A 81 -5.78 -7.93 2.00
C ILE A 81 -5.82 -9.44 1.77
N ASP A 82 -5.07 -10.22 2.57
CA ASP A 82 -5.07 -11.68 2.47
C ASP A 82 -6.46 -12.27 2.77
N ALA A 83 -7.16 -11.77 3.80
CA ALA A 83 -8.53 -12.16 4.11
C ALA A 83 -9.50 -11.83 2.97
N LEU A 84 -9.42 -10.61 2.42
CA LEU A 84 -10.28 -10.15 1.32
C LEU A 84 -10.04 -10.96 0.04
N VAL A 85 -8.79 -11.37 -0.24
CA VAL A 85 -8.48 -12.26 -1.37
C VAL A 85 -9.16 -13.61 -1.22
N ILE A 86 -9.15 -14.20 -0.02
CA ILE A 86 -9.82 -15.48 0.26
C ILE A 86 -11.33 -15.33 0.13
N GLU A 87 -11.90 -14.26 0.67
CA GLU A 87 -13.34 -14.01 0.58
C GLU A 87 -13.79 -13.77 -0.87
N LEU A 88 -13.05 -12.98 -1.64
CA LEU A 88 -13.32 -12.76 -3.06
C LEU A 88 -13.24 -14.06 -3.87
N ALA A 89 -12.33 -14.97 -3.52
CA ALA A 89 -12.22 -16.28 -4.19
C ALA A 89 -13.48 -17.16 -4.02
N SER A 90 -14.35 -16.85 -3.04
CA SER A 90 -15.65 -17.52 -2.86
C SER A 90 -16.78 -16.89 -3.69
N THR A 91 -16.49 -15.82 -4.44
CA THR A 91 -17.45 -15.09 -5.29
C THR A 91 -17.19 -15.34 -6.78
N ASP A 92 -17.96 -14.67 -7.64
CA ASP A 92 -17.76 -14.63 -9.08
C ASP A 92 -16.62 -13.69 -9.54
N LYS A 93 -16.05 -12.88 -8.62
CA LYS A 93 -14.91 -12.00 -8.89
C LYS A 93 -13.58 -12.68 -8.59
N LEU A 94 -12.59 -12.44 -9.46
CA LEU A 94 -11.26 -13.04 -9.35
C LEU A 94 -10.17 -11.98 -9.25
N VAL A 95 -9.30 -12.13 -8.26
CA VAL A 95 -8.07 -11.34 -8.16
C VAL A 95 -7.13 -11.75 -9.31
N THR A 96 -6.80 -10.80 -10.17
CA THR A 96 -6.03 -11.08 -11.38
C THR A 96 -4.61 -11.57 -11.04
N PRO A 97 -3.93 -12.32 -11.94
CA PRO A 97 -2.55 -12.74 -11.70
C PRO A 97 -1.61 -11.57 -11.41
N THR A 98 -1.84 -10.42 -12.04
CA THR A 98 -1.00 -9.21 -11.85
C THR A 98 -1.21 -8.58 -10.48
N GLN A 99 -2.46 -8.54 -10.00
CA GLN A 99 -2.79 -8.09 -8.64
C GLN A 99 -2.16 -9.02 -7.59
N ARG A 100 -2.30 -10.35 -7.76
CA ARG A 100 -1.64 -11.35 -6.89
C ARG A 100 -0.13 -11.18 -6.86
N LYS A 101 0.49 -10.91 -8.02
CA LYS A 101 1.92 -10.64 -8.14
C LYS A 101 2.32 -9.38 -7.37
N LEU A 102 1.50 -8.33 -7.33
CA LEU A 102 1.75 -7.16 -6.50
C LEU A 102 1.67 -7.51 -5.01
N ILE A 103 0.61 -8.19 -4.56
CA ILE A 103 0.43 -8.59 -3.15
C ILE A 103 1.64 -9.39 -2.65
N VAL A 104 2.09 -10.38 -3.43
CA VAL A 104 3.28 -11.18 -3.08
C VAL A 104 4.55 -10.32 -3.02
N ARG A 105 4.68 -9.31 -3.89
CA ARG A 105 5.83 -8.39 -3.93
C ARG A 105 5.80 -7.31 -2.85
N LEU A 106 4.64 -6.98 -2.28
CA LEU A 106 4.56 -6.04 -1.16
C LEU A 106 5.20 -6.62 0.12
N ARG A 107 5.06 -7.92 0.37
CA ARG A 107 5.65 -8.58 1.55
C ARG A 107 7.17 -8.34 1.72
N PRO A 108 8.03 -8.58 0.70
CA PRO A 108 9.45 -8.28 0.83
C PRO A 108 9.73 -6.78 0.94
N VAL A 109 8.92 -5.90 0.31
CA VAL A 109 9.07 -4.44 0.45
C VAL A 109 8.78 -4.01 1.89
N ILE A 110 7.69 -4.47 2.51
CA ILE A 110 7.39 -4.16 3.92
C ILE A 110 8.49 -4.69 4.85
N ARG A 111 9.00 -5.91 4.62
CA ARG A 111 10.14 -6.42 5.38
C ARG A 111 11.40 -5.58 5.21
N SER A 112 11.65 -5.05 4.01
CA SER A 112 12.75 -4.13 3.74
C SER A 112 12.56 -2.82 4.51
N LEU A 113 11.35 -2.24 4.48
CA LEU A 113 11.01 -1.05 5.25
C LEU A 113 11.27 -1.22 6.75
N VAL A 114 10.76 -2.31 7.35
CA VAL A 114 10.99 -2.63 8.76
C VAL A 114 12.48 -2.72 9.06
N LYS A 115 13.22 -3.53 8.29
CA LYS A 115 14.66 -3.75 8.50
C LYS A 115 15.49 -2.47 8.33
N ASN A 116 15.17 -1.66 7.33
CA ASN A 116 15.89 -0.42 7.07
C ASN A 116 15.55 0.64 8.12
N ASN A 117 14.32 0.66 8.63
CA ASN A 117 13.91 1.51 9.74
C ASN A 117 14.64 1.14 11.03
N GLU A 118 14.64 -0.14 11.42
CA GLU A 118 15.39 -0.64 12.59
C GLU A 118 16.86 -0.23 12.52
N LYS A 119 17.50 -0.45 11.36
CA LYS A 119 18.89 -0.06 11.15
C LYS A 119 19.12 1.43 11.17
N ARG A 120 18.18 2.24 10.67
CA ARG A 120 18.25 3.71 10.76
C ARG A 120 18.19 4.13 12.23
N ASP A 121 17.25 3.53 12.97
CA ASP A 121 16.94 3.88 14.35
C ASP A 121 18.13 3.58 15.28
N GLU A 122 18.94 2.55 15.02
CA GLU A 122 20.22 2.33 15.73
C GLU A 122 21.15 3.57 15.70
N TYR A 123 21.24 4.28 14.57
CA TYR A 123 22.06 5.49 14.45
C TYR A 123 21.34 6.73 14.96
N VAL A 124 20.01 6.79 14.82
CA VAL A 124 19.19 7.87 15.38
C VAL A 124 19.29 7.86 16.90
N ASP A 125 19.13 6.71 17.54
CA ASP A 125 19.22 6.57 19.00
C ASP A 125 20.60 6.98 19.51
N SER A 126 21.66 6.56 18.82
CA SER A 126 23.03 6.97 19.13
C SER A 126 23.21 8.49 19.02
N TRP A 127 22.67 9.10 17.96
CA TRP A 127 22.68 10.56 17.77
C TRP A 127 21.91 11.28 18.87
N MET A 128 20.68 10.84 19.18
CA MET A 128 19.83 11.46 20.20
C MET A 128 20.45 11.42 21.60
N LEU A 129 21.15 10.32 21.94
CA LEU A 129 21.77 10.15 23.25
C LEU A 129 23.12 10.86 23.37
N ASN A 130 23.92 10.88 22.30
CA ASN A 130 25.35 11.21 22.39
C ASN A 130 25.76 12.46 21.60
N SER A 131 24.85 13.15 20.91
CA SER A 131 25.16 14.31 20.05
C SER A 131 26.08 15.35 20.71
N HIS A 132 25.88 15.65 21.99
CA HIS A 132 26.67 16.60 22.77
C HIS A 132 28.11 16.15 23.09
N THR A 133 28.42 14.86 22.89
CA THR A 133 29.74 14.26 23.17
C THR A 133 30.46 13.73 21.93
N MET A 134 29.78 13.67 20.79
CA MET A 134 30.35 13.14 19.55
C MET A 134 31.45 14.05 19.00
N ASP A 135 32.48 13.44 18.42
CA ASP A 135 33.44 14.18 17.62
C ASP A 135 32.95 14.39 16.17
N ASN A 136 33.62 15.27 15.42
CA ASN A 136 33.28 15.59 14.04
C ASN A 136 33.26 14.36 13.10
N SER A 137 34.06 13.33 13.39
CA SER A 137 34.12 12.10 12.58
C SER A 137 32.92 11.20 12.86
N GLU A 138 32.55 11.07 14.14
CA GLU A 138 31.37 10.35 14.60
C GLU A 138 30.08 10.99 14.06
N GLU A 139 29.94 12.30 14.18
CA GLU A 139 28.79 13.05 13.63
C GLU A 139 28.65 12.82 12.13
N ARG A 140 29.75 12.92 11.38
CA ARG A 140 29.76 12.70 9.93
C ARG A 140 29.38 11.27 9.59
N ASN A 141 29.82 10.29 10.37
CA ASN A 141 29.46 8.89 10.16
C ASN A 141 27.96 8.65 10.44
N SER A 142 27.44 9.16 11.56
CA SER A 142 26.02 9.08 11.93
C SER A 142 25.14 9.71 10.84
N SER A 143 25.47 10.94 10.41
CA SER A 143 24.79 11.65 9.32
C SER A 143 24.74 10.81 8.04
N LYS A 144 25.87 10.23 7.64
CA LYS A 144 25.96 9.40 6.44
C LYS A 144 25.12 8.13 6.55
N LYS A 145 25.10 7.48 7.72
CA LYS A 145 24.38 6.23 7.96
C LYS A 145 22.87 6.44 8.03
N ILE A 146 22.43 7.49 8.72
CA ILE A 146 21.02 7.90 8.75
C ILE A 146 20.55 8.23 7.33
N SER A 147 21.25 9.12 6.61
CA SER A 147 20.93 9.45 5.21
C SER A 147 20.90 8.21 4.31
N TYR A 148 21.80 7.25 4.50
CA TYR A 148 21.82 6.02 3.71
C TYR A 148 20.55 5.18 3.91
N TYR A 149 20.18 4.89 5.16
CA TYR A 149 18.99 4.09 5.45
C TYR A 149 17.69 4.83 5.15
N THR A 150 17.61 6.14 5.41
CA THR A 150 16.47 6.96 5.00
C THR A 150 16.31 6.95 3.46
N GLY A 151 17.42 6.96 2.72
CA GLY A 151 17.38 6.84 1.26
C GLY A 151 16.84 5.48 0.78
N LEU A 152 17.20 4.39 1.46
CA LEU A 152 16.63 3.07 1.17
C LEU A 152 15.12 3.02 1.48
N LEU A 153 14.69 3.63 2.58
CA LEU A 153 13.27 3.78 2.91
C LEU A 153 12.53 4.56 1.82
N LEU A 154 13.08 5.68 1.34
CA LEU A 154 12.48 6.47 0.26
C LEU A 154 12.28 5.66 -1.04
N VAL A 155 13.25 4.82 -1.39
CA VAL A 155 13.12 3.94 -2.57
C VAL A 155 11.98 2.94 -2.39
N ASP A 156 11.94 2.25 -1.25
CA ASP A 156 10.88 1.27 -0.96
C ASP A 156 9.49 1.93 -0.89
N VAL A 157 9.39 3.11 -0.25
CA VAL A 157 8.16 3.89 -0.11
C VAL A 157 7.65 4.39 -1.47
N THR A 158 8.52 4.95 -2.33
CA THR A 158 8.10 5.44 -3.64
C THR A 158 7.56 4.31 -4.54
N GLN A 159 8.22 3.15 -4.50
CA GLN A 159 7.75 1.97 -5.23
C GLN A 159 6.39 1.47 -4.70
N ALA A 160 6.22 1.44 -3.38
CA ALA A 160 4.97 1.03 -2.75
C ALA A 160 3.83 1.99 -3.09
N ILE A 161 3.99 3.30 -2.82
CA ILE A 161 2.96 4.33 -3.10
C ILE A 161 2.51 4.24 -4.54
N PHE A 162 3.45 4.25 -5.50
CA PHE A 162 3.11 4.23 -6.92
C PHE A 162 2.26 3.02 -7.31
N HIS A 163 2.68 1.81 -6.93
CA HIS A 163 1.98 0.60 -7.33
C HIS A 163 0.66 0.41 -6.60
N LEU A 164 0.57 0.79 -5.32
CA LEU A 164 -0.66 0.74 -4.55
C LEU A 164 -1.71 1.69 -5.15
N LYS A 165 -1.35 2.96 -5.40
CA LYS A 165 -2.24 3.93 -6.07
C LYS A 165 -2.66 3.48 -7.45
N LYS A 166 -1.71 2.97 -8.24
CA LYS A 166 -1.99 2.46 -9.58
C LYS A 166 -3.01 1.32 -9.52
N LEU A 167 -2.88 0.40 -8.57
CA LEU A 167 -3.86 -0.68 -8.38
C LEU A 167 -5.23 -0.13 -7.97
N SER A 168 -5.31 0.77 -6.99
CA SER A 168 -6.59 1.34 -6.55
C SER A 168 -7.33 2.09 -7.68
N THR A 169 -6.57 2.70 -8.60
CA THR A 169 -7.10 3.45 -9.75
C THR A 169 -7.49 2.53 -10.91
N GLU A 170 -6.60 1.64 -11.34
CA GLU A 170 -6.81 0.79 -12.52
C GLU A 170 -7.68 -0.44 -12.22
N LYS A 171 -7.77 -0.84 -10.94
CA LYS A 171 -8.56 -1.96 -10.45
C LYS A 171 -8.28 -3.25 -11.23
N GLU A 172 -9.30 -3.82 -11.88
CA GLU A 172 -9.18 -5.05 -12.68
C GLU A 172 -8.24 -4.90 -13.87
N ARG A 173 -8.03 -3.68 -14.36
CA ARG A 173 -7.16 -3.37 -15.49
C ARG A 173 -5.69 -3.18 -15.09
N PHE A 174 -5.37 -3.37 -13.80
CA PHE A 174 -4.03 -3.14 -13.26
C PHE A 174 -2.95 -3.92 -14.02
N THR A 175 -1.94 -3.19 -14.47
CA THR A 175 -0.73 -3.77 -15.06
C THR A 175 0.55 -3.14 -14.52
N PHE A 176 1.64 -3.91 -14.44
CA PHE A 176 2.95 -3.33 -14.15
C PHE A 176 3.43 -2.51 -15.35
N SER A 177 3.91 -1.29 -15.07
CA SER A 177 4.57 -0.48 -16.09
C SER A 177 5.90 -1.12 -16.49
N LYS A 178 6.16 -1.24 -17.80
CA LYS A 178 7.37 -1.92 -18.31
C LYS A 178 8.62 -1.05 -18.33
N SER A 179 8.48 0.27 -18.28
CA SER A 179 9.56 1.25 -18.50
C SER A 179 9.65 2.34 -17.43
N THR A 180 9.02 2.15 -16.27
CA THR A 180 9.05 3.15 -15.20
C THR A 180 10.37 3.03 -14.42
N THR A 181 11.14 4.11 -14.42
CA THR A 181 12.41 4.21 -13.68
C THR A 181 12.17 4.61 -12.22
N SER A 182 13.18 4.46 -11.36
CA SER A 182 13.10 4.92 -9.97
C SER A 182 12.88 6.44 -9.87
N GLU A 183 13.43 7.20 -10.82
CA GLU A 183 13.19 8.64 -10.94
C GLU A 183 11.73 8.96 -11.30
N ASP A 184 11.10 8.19 -12.20
CA ASP A 184 9.68 8.38 -12.52
C ASP A 184 8.77 8.10 -11.31
N LEU A 185 9.11 7.08 -10.51
CA LEU A 185 8.39 6.76 -9.27
C LEU A 185 8.50 7.92 -8.27
N ALA A 186 9.71 8.45 -8.06
CA ALA A 186 9.95 9.57 -7.18
C ALA A 186 9.18 10.83 -7.60
N LYS A 187 9.22 11.17 -8.90
CA LYS A 187 8.45 12.31 -9.46
C LYS A 187 6.95 12.16 -9.21
N ALA A 188 6.41 10.97 -9.46
CA ALA A 188 5.00 10.68 -9.22
C ALA A 188 4.62 10.84 -7.75
N CYS A 189 5.45 10.32 -6.83
CA CYS A 189 5.20 10.43 -5.38
C CYS A 189 5.34 11.86 -4.86
N CYS A 190 6.34 12.62 -5.31
CA CYS A 190 6.48 14.04 -4.98
C CYS A 190 5.23 14.82 -5.42
N SER A 191 4.80 14.63 -6.67
CA SER A 191 3.61 15.26 -7.21
C SER A 191 2.34 14.91 -6.43
N SER A 192 2.18 13.63 -6.03
CA SER A 192 0.97 13.20 -5.33
C SER A 192 0.95 13.67 -3.87
N SER A 193 2.13 13.77 -3.24
CA SER A 193 2.31 14.24 -1.86
C SER A 193 2.36 15.77 -1.73
N GLY A 194 2.19 16.52 -2.83
CA GLY A 194 2.20 17.98 -2.84
C GLY A 194 3.57 18.61 -2.56
N ILE A 195 4.68 17.89 -2.78
CA ILE A 195 6.05 18.40 -2.59
C ILE A 195 6.78 18.54 -3.93
N PRO A 196 7.65 19.55 -4.11
CA PRO A 196 8.43 19.69 -5.33
C PRO A 196 9.47 18.58 -5.45
N TYR A 197 9.67 18.08 -6.67
CA TYR A 197 10.75 17.14 -6.96
C TYR A 197 12.07 17.90 -7.11
N ASP A 198 13.02 17.62 -6.22
CA ASP A 198 14.37 18.21 -6.24
C ASP A 198 15.40 17.24 -6.87
N GLU A 199 15.81 17.53 -8.10
CA GLU A 199 16.82 16.74 -8.82
C GLU A 199 18.16 16.63 -8.08
N THR A 200 18.54 17.66 -7.30
CA THR A 200 19.80 17.70 -6.57
C THR A 200 19.82 16.75 -5.38
N VAL A 201 18.65 16.33 -4.91
CA VAL A 201 18.48 15.36 -3.82
C VAL A 201 18.29 13.96 -4.40
N TRP A 202 17.34 13.81 -5.32
CA TRP A 202 16.89 12.51 -5.82
C TRP A 202 17.92 11.81 -6.69
N LYS A 203 18.52 12.50 -7.67
CA LYS A 203 19.47 11.86 -8.61
C LYS A 203 20.72 11.33 -7.88
N PRO A 204 21.40 12.09 -7.00
CA PRO A 204 22.55 11.57 -6.26
C PRO A 204 22.19 10.45 -5.30
N MET A 205 21.02 10.52 -4.65
CA MET A 205 20.53 9.47 -3.77
C MET A 205 20.35 8.16 -4.53
N LEU A 206 19.58 8.19 -5.61
CA LEU A 206 19.28 7.03 -6.45
C LEU A 206 20.56 6.43 -7.04
N PHE A 207 21.47 7.27 -7.53
CA PHE A 207 22.78 6.83 -8.02
C PHE A 207 23.60 6.11 -6.95
N ARG A 208 23.70 6.69 -5.74
CA ARG A 208 24.45 6.12 -4.61
C ARG A 208 23.89 4.76 -4.16
N LEU A 209 22.58 4.57 -4.28
CA LEU A 209 21.90 3.34 -3.91
C LEU A 209 21.85 2.30 -5.04
N GLY A 210 22.32 2.63 -6.26
CA GLY A 210 22.31 1.72 -7.40
C GLY A 210 20.97 1.64 -8.15
N HIS A 211 20.08 2.61 -7.95
CA HIS A 211 18.76 2.69 -8.56
C HIS A 211 18.73 3.71 -9.70
N LYS A 212 19.37 3.41 -10.83
CA LYS A 212 19.32 4.26 -12.03
C LYS A 212 17.97 4.19 -12.74
#